data_AF-A0A2N0WPN7-F1
#
_entry.id   AF-A0A2N0WPN7-F1
#
_cell.length_a   1.000
_cell.length_b   1.000
_cell.length_c   1.000
_cell.angle_alpha   90.00
_cell.angle_beta   90.00
_cell.angle_gamma   90.00
#
_symmetry.space_group_name_H-M   'P 1'
#
loop_
_entity.id
_entity.type
_entity.pdbx_description
1 polymer ?
#
loop_
_entity_poly.entity_id
_entity_poly.type
_entity_poly.pdbx_seq_one_letter_code
_entity_poly.pdbx_strand_id
1 'polypeptide(L)'
;MWSNAFKTLIHFSRSIAVILTFLFLGKALNQLTGLPIPGSIWGLLLLFTCLSLRIIPLKLVQPSTNLLLSYITLFFVPVGVGLLEHLQLLSNHWPVIVISSLVSTFIVLICVGKLYQYLIKGNHNDL
;
A
#
# COMPACT_ATOMS: atom_id res chain seq x y z
N MET A 1 18.99 -9.85 30.57
CA MET A 1 18.74 -8.77 29.58
C MET A 1 18.87 -9.21 28.12
N TRP A 2 19.79 -10.14 27.78
CA TRP A 2 20.05 -10.57 26.39
C TRP A 2 18.97 -11.46 25.73
N SER A 3 18.24 -12.28 26.51
CA SER A 3 17.23 -13.22 25.99
C SER A 3 16.01 -12.54 25.32
N ASN A 4 15.65 -11.32 25.75
CA ASN A 4 14.45 -10.63 25.26
C ASN A 4 14.69 -9.94 23.92
N ALA A 5 15.91 -9.45 23.67
CA ALA A 5 16.27 -8.82 22.40
C ALA A 5 16.17 -9.82 21.23
N PHE A 6 16.60 -11.07 21.45
CA PHE A 6 16.53 -12.11 20.43
C PHE A 6 15.08 -12.52 20.10
N LYS A 7 14.21 -12.60 21.13
CA LYS A 7 12.77 -12.85 20.93
C LYS A 7 12.11 -11.73 20.11
N THR A 8 12.37 -10.47 20.44
CA THR A 8 11.84 -9.32 19.69
C THR A 8 12.32 -9.31 18.23
N LEU A 9 13.58 -9.67 17.98
CA LEU A 9 14.12 -9.79 16.62
C LEU A 9 13.44 -10.91 15.82
N ILE A 10 13.17 -12.05 16.46
CA ILE A 10 12.40 -13.16 15.87
C ILE A 10 10.97 -12.73 15.53
N HIS A 11 10.31 -11.98 16.43
CA HIS A 11 8.97 -11.46 16.14
C HIS A 11 8.99 -10.55 14.91
N PHE A 12 9.98 -9.66 14.79
CA PHE A 12 10.14 -8.79 13.63
C PHE A 12 10.38 -9.56 12.33
N SER A 13 11.24 -10.57 12.35
CA SER A 13 11.50 -11.42 11.18
C SER A 13 10.24 -12.17 10.71
N ARG A 14 9.40 -12.62 11.65
CA ARG A 14 8.11 -13.25 11.32
C ARG A 14 7.14 -12.25 10.68
N SER A 15 7.10 -11.03 11.18
CA SER A 15 6.26 -9.95 10.67
C SER A 15 6.58 -9.59 9.22
N ILE A 16 7.87 -9.40 8.90
CA ILE A 16 8.30 -9.10 7.53
C ILE A 16 8.06 -10.29 6.60
N ALA A 17 8.29 -11.52 7.06
CA ALA A 17 8.02 -12.73 6.29
C ALA A 17 6.54 -12.86 5.92
N VAL A 18 5.62 -12.51 6.84
CA VAL A 18 4.18 -12.45 6.53
C VAL A 18 3.90 -11.42 5.44
N ILE A 19 4.35 -10.17 5.60
CA ILE A 19 4.13 -9.12 4.57
C ILE A 19 4.66 -9.55 3.20
N LEU A 20 5.86 -10.15 3.15
CA LEU A 20 6.47 -10.64 1.91
C LEU A 20 5.72 -11.82 1.28
N THR A 21 5.23 -12.76 2.11
CA THR A 21 4.43 -13.91 1.63
C THR A 21 3.15 -13.43 0.97
N PHE A 22 2.46 -12.48 1.59
CA PHE A 22 1.23 -11.90 1.04
C PHE A 22 1.50 -11.07 -0.22
N LEU A 23 2.62 -10.36 -0.29
CA LEU A 23 3.05 -9.68 -1.52
C LEU A 23 3.33 -10.67 -2.66
N PHE A 24 4.00 -11.78 -2.36
CA PHE A 24 4.27 -12.83 -3.35
C PHE A 24 2.98 -13.49 -3.84
N LEU A 25 2.06 -13.81 -2.92
CA LEU A 25 0.72 -14.31 -3.26
C LEU A 25 -0.05 -13.29 -4.11
N GLY A 26 -0.02 -12.00 -3.77
CA GLY A 26 -0.64 -10.94 -4.55
C GLY A 26 -0.07 -10.81 -5.97
N LYS A 27 1.26 -10.98 -6.12
CA LYS A 27 1.90 -11.03 -7.45
C LYS A 27 1.49 -12.27 -8.24
N ALA A 28 1.42 -13.45 -7.61
CA ALA A 28 0.97 -14.68 -8.25
C ALA A 28 -0.51 -14.56 -8.70
N LEU A 29 -1.37 -13.99 -7.86
CA LEU A 29 -2.76 -13.71 -8.20
C LEU A 29 -2.88 -12.70 -9.34
N ASN A 30 -2.04 -11.67 -9.36
CA ASN A 30 -2.04 -10.70 -10.45
C ASN A 30 -1.67 -11.34 -11.80
N GLN A 31 -0.66 -12.22 -11.82
CA GLN A 31 -0.27 -12.95 -13.02
C GLN A 31 -1.39 -13.86 -13.54
N LEU A 32 -2.19 -14.45 -12.64
CA LEU A 32 -3.33 -15.29 -13.00
C LEU A 32 -4.54 -14.49 -13.50
N THR A 33 -4.80 -13.31 -12.93
CA THR A 33 -5.97 -12.49 -13.27
C THR A 33 -5.76 -11.58 -14.49
N GLY A 34 -4.51 -11.33 -14.90
CA GLY A 34 -4.21 -10.53 -16.10
C GLY A 34 -4.64 -9.06 -16.02
N LEU A 35 -5.06 -8.59 -14.84
CA LEU A 35 -5.53 -7.22 -14.62
C LEU A 35 -4.35 -6.25 -14.47
N PRO A 36 -4.45 -5.00 -14.95
CA PRO A 36 -3.40 -3.98 -14.87
C PRO A 36 -3.23 -3.38 -13.45
N ILE A 37 -3.50 -4.17 -12.42
CA ILE A 37 -3.41 -3.77 -11.01
C ILE A 37 -2.08 -4.26 -10.46
N PRO A 38 -1.22 -3.41 -9.89
CA PRO A 38 0.02 -3.87 -9.26
C PRO A 38 -0.24 -4.98 -8.24
N GLY A 39 0.57 -6.06 -8.28
CA GLY A 39 0.43 -7.18 -7.34
C GLY A 39 0.52 -6.79 -5.86
N SER A 40 1.08 -5.62 -5.54
CA SER A 40 1.08 -5.05 -4.19
C SER A 40 -0.33 -4.71 -3.67
N ILE A 41 -1.24 -4.25 -4.53
CA ILE A 41 -2.63 -3.95 -4.16
C ILE A 41 -3.37 -5.26 -3.85
N TRP A 42 -3.15 -6.30 -4.66
CA TRP A 42 -3.69 -7.64 -4.38
C TRP A 42 -3.16 -8.21 -3.07
N GLY A 43 -1.86 -8.05 -2.79
CA GLY A 43 -1.26 -8.46 -1.51
C GLY A 43 -1.85 -7.71 -0.31
N LEU A 44 -2.10 -6.40 -0.45
CA LEU A 44 -2.77 -5.58 0.57
C LEU A 44 -4.20 -6.06 0.83
N LEU A 45 -4.99 -6.30 -0.22
CA LEU A 45 -6.35 -6.82 -0.11
C LEU A 45 -6.38 -8.18 0.59
N LEU A 46 -5.50 -9.11 0.19
CA LEU A 46 -5.39 -10.44 0.80
C LEU A 46 -5.03 -10.32 2.28
N LEU A 47 -4.05 -9.47 2.62
CA LEU A 47 -3.64 -9.24 4.00
C LEU A 47 -4.78 -8.62 4.80
N PHE A 48 -5.48 -7.64 4.24
CA PHE A 48 -6.64 -6.99 4.85
C PHE A 48 -7.78 -7.98 5.12
N THR A 49 -8.12 -8.84 4.16
CA THR A 49 -9.12 -9.91 4.34
C THR A 49 -8.70 -10.86 5.45
N CYS A 50 -7.45 -11.35 5.44
CA CYS A 50 -6.95 -12.26 6.48
C CYS A 50 -6.96 -11.64 7.88
N LEU A 51 -6.67 -10.33 7.96
CA LEU A 51 -6.71 -9.54 9.19
C LEU A 51 -8.14 -9.30 9.67
N SER A 52 -9.07 -9.03 8.73
CA SER A 52 -10.50 -8.88 8.99
C SER A 52 -11.12 -10.17 9.53
N LEU A 53 -10.74 -11.33 8.98
CA LEU A 53 -11.13 -12.65 9.49
C LEU A 53 -10.42 -13.04 10.80
N ARG A 54 -9.58 -12.17 11.39
CA ARG A 54 -8.76 -12.42 12.59
C ARG A 54 -7.86 -13.66 12.52
N ILE A 55 -7.59 -14.18 11.32
CA ILE A 55 -6.70 -15.33 11.11
C ILE A 55 -5.26 -14.94 11.47
N ILE A 56 -4.86 -13.70 11.15
CA ILE A 56 -3.58 -13.13 11.53
C ILE A 56 -3.80 -12.00 12.53
N PRO A 57 -3.19 -12.04 13.73
CA PRO A 57 -3.30 -10.93 14.67
C PRO A 57 -2.49 -9.72 14.19
N LEU A 58 -3.07 -8.51 14.27
CA LEU A 58 -2.42 -7.26 13.89
C LEU A 58 -1.05 -7.06 14.57
N LYS A 59 -0.92 -7.51 15.82
CA LYS A 59 0.32 -7.48 16.60
C LYS A 59 1.48 -8.19 15.90
N LEU A 60 1.19 -9.16 15.02
CA LEU A 60 2.19 -9.91 14.28
C LEU A 60 2.69 -9.18 13.04
N VAL A 61 2.01 -8.16 12.51
CA VAL A 61 2.49 -7.39 11.35
C VAL A 61 2.94 -5.97 11.72
N GLN A 62 2.39 -5.43 12.81
CA GLN A 62 2.68 -4.09 13.32
C GLN A 62 4.17 -3.74 13.50
N PRO A 63 5.06 -4.61 14.05
CA PRO A 63 6.43 -4.19 14.33
C PRO A 63 7.24 -3.94 13.05
N SER A 64 7.06 -4.74 11.99
CA SER A 64 7.72 -4.50 10.70
C SER A 64 7.18 -3.29 9.97
N THR A 65 5.86 -3.14 9.92
CA THR A 65 5.24 -1.98 9.28
C THR A 65 5.66 -0.69 9.95
N ASN A 66 5.75 -0.63 11.28
CA ASN A 66 6.13 0.58 12.00
C ASN A 66 7.57 1.04 11.69
N LEU A 67 8.52 0.11 11.58
CA LEU A 67 9.88 0.46 11.14
C LEU A 67 9.90 0.88 9.67
N LEU A 68 9.27 0.13 8.76
CA LEU A 68 9.22 0.49 7.34
C LEU A 68 8.62 1.89 7.13
N LEU A 69 7.52 2.19 7.81
CA LEU A 69 6.88 3.52 7.80
C LEU A 69 7.80 4.61 8.36
N SER A 70 8.49 4.32 9.47
CA SER A 70 9.45 5.27 10.06
C SER A 70 10.61 5.58 9.11
N TYR A 71 10.98 4.64 8.24
CA TYR A 71 12.03 4.80 7.23
C TYR A 71 11.49 5.09 5.82
N ILE A 72 10.20 5.44 5.64
CA ILE A 72 9.64 5.78 4.31
C ILE A 72 10.43 6.91 3.64
N THR A 73 10.87 7.91 4.41
CA THR A 73 11.71 9.00 3.90
C THR A 73 13.01 8.46 3.29
N LEU A 74 13.64 7.47 3.91
CA LEU A 74 14.86 6.84 3.40
C LEU A 74 14.61 6.10 2.08
N PHE A 75 13.44 5.48 1.90
CA PHE A 75 13.06 4.85 0.63
C PHE A 75 12.67 5.88 -0.46
N PHE A 76 12.18 7.04 -0.07
CA PHE A 76 11.79 8.09 -1.01
C PHE A 76 13.01 8.76 -1.66
N VAL A 77 14.11 8.93 -0.92
CA VAL A 77 15.36 9.53 -1.42
C VAL A 77 15.91 8.81 -2.67
N PRO A 78 16.19 7.49 -2.67
CA PRO A 78 16.74 6.79 -3.84
C PRO A 78 15.75 6.74 -5.01
N VAL A 79 14.44 6.63 -4.74
CA VAL A 79 13.40 6.70 -5.78
C VAL A 79 13.40 8.09 -6.44
N GLY A 80 13.54 9.15 -5.64
CA GLY A 80 13.66 10.52 -6.13
C GLY A 80 14.92 10.74 -6.96
N VAL A 81 16.07 10.25 -6.50
CA VAL A 81 17.34 10.36 -7.25
C VAL A 81 17.29 9.59 -8.57
N GLY A 82 16.66 8.41 -8.62
CA GLY A 82 16.45 7.68 -9.89
C GLY A 82 15.53 8.43 -10.86
N LEU A 83 14.58 9.22 -10.36
CA LEU A 83 13.79 10.12 -11.18
C LEU A 83 14.63 11.29 -11.73
N LEU A 84 15.69 11.72 -11.01
CA LEU A 84 16.57 12.80 -11.46
C LEU A 84 17.26 12.46 -12.80
N GLU A 85 17.59 11.18 -13.03
CA GLU A 85 18.19 10.70 -14.29
C GLU A 85 17.28 10.91 -15.51
N HIS A 86 15.96 11.00 -15.30
CA HIS A 86 14.95 11.16 -16.34
C HIS A 86 14.37 12.58 -16.40
N LEU A 87 15.01 13.57 -15.74
CA LEU A 87 14.49 14.94 -15.66
C LEU A 87 14.34 15.64 -16.99
N GLN A 88 15.16 15.31 -17.99
CA GLN A 88 15.08 15.95 -19.30
C GLN A 88 13.74 15.66 -20.01
N LEU A 89 13.25 14.42 -19.93
CA LEU A 89 11.93 14.03 -20.42
C LEU A 89 10.80 14.68 -19.61
N LEU A 90 10.98 14.77 -18.29
CA LEU A 90 10.03 15.42 -17.38
C LEU A 90 9.93 16.93 -17.65
N SER A 91 11.05 17.60 -17.92
CA SER A 91 11.10 19.05 -18.18
C SER A 91 10.42 19.45 -19.49
N ASN A 92 10.31 18.55 -20.48
CA ASN A 92 9.56 18.83 -21.71
C ASN A 92 8.04 18.69 -21.53
N HIS A 93 7.59 17.86 -20.58
CA HIS A 93 6.17 17.54 -20.38
C HIS A 93 5.63 17.93 -18.99
N TRP A 94 6.38 18.73 -18.22
CA TRP A 94 6.03 19.11 -16.85
C TRP A 94 4.63 19.73 -16.72
N PRO A 95 4.12 20.57 -17.65
CA PRO A 95 2.78 21.14 -17.50
C PRO A 95 1.71 20.05 -17.64
N VAL A 96 1.91 19.12 -18.58
CA VAL A 96 0.98 18.01 -18.83
C VAL A 96 0.95 17.05 -17.63
N ILE A 97 2.09 16.75 -17.03
CA ILE A 97 2.19 15.87 -15.85
C ILE A 97 1.47 16.50 -14.64
N VAL A 98 1.72 17.78 -14.38
CA VAL A 98 1.09 18.48 -13.24
C VAL A 98 -0.42 18.59 -13.44
N ILE A 99 -0.87 19.02 -14.62
CA ILE A 99 -2.30 19.18 -14.91
C ILE A 99 -3.01 17.82 -14.84
N SER A 100 -2.46 16.78 -15.47
CA SER A 100 -3.05 15.43 -15.45
C SER A 100 -3.12 14.84 -14.04
N SER A 101 -2.07 15.01 -13.23
CA SER A 101 -2.04 14.54 -11.85
C SER A 101 -3.05 15.27 -10.95
N LEU A 102 -3.14 16.60 -11.07
CA LEU A 102 -4.14 17.40 -10.34
C LEU A 102 -5.55 16.99 -10.74
N VAL A 103 -5.85 16.97 -12.04
CA VAL A 103 -7.17 16.58 -12.56
C VAL A 103 -7.53 15.17 -12.11
N SER A 104 -6.61 14.21 -12.22
CA SER A 104 -6.82 12.84 -11.74
C SER A 104 -7.11 12.80 -10.24
N THR A 105 -6.37 13.56 -9.43
CA THR A 105 -6.57 13.60 -7.98
C THR A 105 -7.94 14.17 -7.63
N PHE A 106 -8.35 15.28 -8.25
CA PHE A 106 -9.69 15.86 -8.05
C PHE A 106 -10.80 14.91 -8.49
N ILE A 107 -10.65 14.25 -9.64
CA ILE A 107 -11.63 13.27 -10.14
C ILE A 107 -11.76 12.11 -9.16
N VAL A 108 -10.63 11.52 -8.72
CA VAL A 108 -10.63 10.41 -7.76
C VAL A 108 -11.28 10.84 -6.44
N LEU A 109 -10.96 12.02 -5.91
CA LEU A 109 -11.57 12.54 -4.68
C LEU A 109 -13.09 12.70 -4.80
N ILE A 110 -13.58 13.28 -5.91
CA ILE A 110 -15.01 13.45 -6.15
C ILE A 110 -15.70 12.09 -6.33
N CYS A 111 -15.12 11.18 -7.11
CA CYS A 111 -15.67 9.84 -7.34
C CYS A 111 -15.75 9.03 -6.04
N VAL A 112 -14.66 8.96 -5.26
CA VAL A 112 -14.63 8.24 -3.99
C VAL A 112 -15.57 8.90 -2.98
N GLY A 113 -15.62 10.24 -2.93
CA GLY A 113 -16.53 10.98 -2.07
C GLY A 113 -18.00 10.71 -2.40
N LYS A 114 -18.39 10.75 -3.68
CA LYS A 114 -19.75 10.39 -4.13
C LYS A 114 -20.09 8.93 -3.87
N LEU A 115 -19.16 8.01 -4.11
CA LEU A 115 -19.35 6.59 -3.85
C LEU A 115 -19.60 6.33 -2.36
N TYR A 116 -18.81 6.96 -1.49
CA TYR A 116 -18.98 6.87 -0.04
C TYR A 116 -20.34 7.45 0.40
N GLN A 117 -20.73 8.61 -0.12
CA GLN A 117 -22.03 9.20 0.15
C GLN A 117 -23.18 8.31 -0.33
N TYR A 118 -23.04 7.67 -1.49
CA TYR A 118 -24.04 6.73 -2.00
C TYR A 118 -24.18 5.48 -1.12
N LEU A 119 -23.06 4.88 -0.72
CA LEU A 119 -23.02 3.71 0.16
C LEU A 119 -23.63 4.00 1.54
N ILE A 120 -23.41 5.21 2.09
CA ILE A 120 -23.98 5.61 3.39
C ILE A 120 -25.43 6.04 3.28
N LYS A 121 -25.81 6.74 2.21
CA LYS A 121 -27.21 7.15 1.98
C LYS A 121 -28.12 5.95 1.75
N GLY A 122 -27.60 4.87 1.16
CA GLY A 122 -28.32 3.59 1.09
C GLY A 122 -28.60 2.94 2.44
N ASN A 123 -27.81 3.25 3.48
CA ASN A 123 -27.95 2.65 4.82
C ASN A 123 -28.87 3.47 5.77
N HIS A 124 -29.48 4.56 5.29
CA HIS A 124 -30.40 5.41 6.08
C HIS A 124 -31.82 5.48 5.51
N ASN A 125 -32.14 4.70 4.49
CA ASN A 125 -33.50 4.54 3.97
C ASN A 125 -34.20 3.28 4.52
N ASP A 126 -33.54 2.54 5.42
CA ASP A 126 -33.99 1.27 5.99
C ASP A 126 -34.31 1.38 7.51
N LEU A 127 -34.54 2.59 8.04
CA LEU A 127 -35.12 2.86 9.36
C LEU A 127 -36.38 3.73 9.21
#